data_AF-A0A4U7JJA2-F1
#
_entry.id   AF-A0A4U7JJA2-F1
#
_cell.length_a   1.000
_cell.length_b   1.000
_cell.length_c   1.000
_cell.angle_alpha   90.00
_cell.angle_beta   90.00
_cell.angle_gamma   90.00
#
_symmetry.space_group_name_H-M   'P 1'
#
loop_
_entity.id
_entity.type
_entity.pdbx_description
1 polymer ?
#
loop_
_entity_poly.entity_id
_entity_poly.type
_entity_poly.pdbx_seq_one_letter_code
_entity_poly.pdbx_strand_id
1 'polypeptide(L)' 'MMYEIFQDDTFFRRSVVKNYLVFYTVDEAEGIIRIYRILHSSRDLDLKQYLNKA' A
#
# COMPACT_ATOMS: atom_id res chain seq x y z
N MET A 1 -19.64 -4.89 -12.08
CA MET A 1 -18.58 -5.02 -11.05
C MET A 1 -18.18 -3.62 -10.65
N MET A 2 -18.42 -3.26 -9.39
CA MET A 2 -18.16 -1.94 -8.84
C MET A 2 -16.69 -1.90 -8.43
N TYR A 3 -15.89 -1.03 -9.04
CA TYR A 3 -14.52 -0.79 -8.59
C TYR A 3 -14.61 0.16 -7.39
N GLU A 4 -14.18 -0.30 -6.22
CA GLU A 4 -14.03 0.56 -5.05
C GLU A 4 -12.95 1.59 -5.35
N ILE A 5 -13.36 2.85 -5.45
CA ILE A 5 -12.46 3.99 -5.53
C ILE A 5 -11.87 4.16 -4.13
N PHE A 6 -10.64 3.67 -3.92
CA PHE A 6 -9.84 4.08 -2.78
C PHE A 6 -9.44 5.53 -3.04
N GLN A 7 -10.11 6.48 -2.37
CA GLN A 7 -9.56 7.82 -2.20
C GLN A 7 -8.11 7.62 -1.72
N ASP A 8 -7.15 8.27 -2.38
CA ASP A 8 -5.76 8.28 -1.91
C ASP A 8 -5.78 8.85 -0.48
N ASP A 9 -5.93 7.97 0.51
CA ASP A 9 -5.86 8.30 1.92
C ASP A 9 -4.43 8.76 2.14
N THR A 10 -4.26 10.08 2.22
CA THR A 10 -3.03 10.81 2.52
C THR A 10 -2.32 10.36 3.81
N PHE A 11 -2.86 9.37 4.52
CA PHE A 11 -2.41 8.89 5.83
C PHE A 11 -1.40 7.74 5.76
N PHE A 12 -1.34 6.96 4.68
CA PHE A 12 -0.51 5.74 4.65
C PHE A 12 0.66 5.86 3.69
N ARG A 13 1.85 5.49 4.18
CA ARG A 13 3.01 5.20 3.32
C ARG A 13 2.81 3.85 2.64
N ARG A 14 3.39 3.70 1.45
CA ARG A 14 3.30 2.48 0.63
C ARG A 14 4.69 1.96 0.30
N SER A 15 4.86 0.64 0.34
CA SER A 15 6.10 -0.02 -0.09
C SER A 15 5.79 -1.27 -0.91
N VAL A 16 6.54 -1.46 -1.99
CA VAL A 16 6.48 -2.67 -2.82
C VAL A 16 7.60 -3.60 -2.38
N VAL A 17 7.22 -4.77 -1.86
CA VAL A 17 8.16 -5.81 -1.42
C VAL A 17 7.88 -7.07 -2.22
N LYS A 18 8.75 -7.40 -3.16
CA LYS A 18 8.53 -8.49 -4.13
C LYS A 18 7.18 -8.32 -4.85
N ASN A 19 6.25 -9.25 -4.63
CA ASN A 19 4.92 -9.29 -5.22
C ASN A 19 3.83 -8.76 -4.26
N TYR A 20 4.22 -8.00 -3.24
CA TYR A 20 3.30 -7.47 -2.25
C TYR A 20 3.34 -5.95 -2.22
N LEU A 21 2.17 -5.35 -2.06
CA LEU A 21 2.02 -3.94 -1.73
C LEU A 21 1.65 -3.81 -0.25
N VAL A 22 2.48 -3.10 0.51
CA VAL A 22 2.33 -2.91 1.95
C VAL A 22 1.92 -1.48 2.24
N PHE A 23 0.87 -1.30 3.03
CA PHE A 23 0.39 -0.01 3.52
C PHE A 23 0.75 0.11 5.00
N TYR A 24 1.46 1.18 5.37
CA TYR A 24 1.99 1.35 6.72
C TYR A 24 2.05 2.81 7.15
N THR A 25 2.10 3.05 8.46
CA THR A 25 2.53 4.33 9.04
C THR A 25 3.81 4.13 9.85
N VAL A 26 4.54 5.22 10.03
CA VAL A 26 5.71 5.26 10.91
C VAL A 26 5.36 6.14 12.10
N ASP A 27 5.53 5.60 13.29
CA ASP A 27 5.52 6.38 14.53
C ASP A 27 6.97 6.65 14.91
N GLU A 28 7.45 7.85 14.60
CA GLU A 28 8.84 8.26 14.87
C GLU A 28 9.10 8.46 16.37
N ALA A 29 8.06 8.72 17.18
CA ALA A 29 8.19 8.92 18.62
C ALA A 29 8.39 7.59 19.35
N GLU A 30 7.65 6.56 18.94
CA GLU A 30 7.80 5.19 19.47
C GLU A 30 8.85 4.37 18.71
N GLY A 31 9.30 4.82 17.54
CA GLY A 31 10.25 4.12 16.68
C GLY A 31 9.69 2.84 16.06
N ILE A 32 8.38 2.81 15.79
CA ILE A 32 7.68 1.60 15.30
C ILE A 32 7.01 1.82 13.95
N ILE A 33 6.81 0.72 13.22
CA ILE A 33 6.05 0.69 11.98
C ILE A 33 4.75 -0.08 12.22
N ARG A 34 3.61 0.55 11.90
CA ARG A 34 2.29 -0.08 11.99
C ARG A 34 1.83 -0.46 10.59
N ILE A 35 1.65 -1.76 10.36
CA ILE A 35 1.19 -2.30 9.08
C ILE A 35 -0.34 -2.39 9.12
N TYR A 36 -0.99 -1.78 8.13
CA TYR A 36 -2.46 -1.78 8.02
C TYR A 36 -2.96 -2.85 7.07
N ARG A 37 -2.27 -3.02 5.93
CA ARG A 37 -2.70 -3.92 4.88
C ARG A 37 -1.53 -4.42 4.05
N ILE A 38 -1.61 -5.69 3.67
CA ILE A 38 -0.71 -6.32 2.71
C ILE A 38 -1.58 -6.92 1.60
N LEU A 39 -1.33 -6.52 0.36
CA LEU A 39 -2.04 -7.02 -0.82
C LEU A 39 -1.08 -7.79 -1.72
N HIS A 40 -1.51 -8.92 -2.27
CA HIS A 40 -0.71 -9.69 -3.22
C HIS A 40 -1.02 -9.26 -4.65
N SER A 41 0.03 -8.98 -5.41
CA SER A 41 -0.05 -8.46 -6.77
C SER A 41 -0.77 -9.38 -7.75
N SER A 42 -0.59 -10.69 -7.64
CA SER A 42 -1.18 -11.60 -8.63
C SER A 42 -2.68 -11.82 -8.43
N ARG A 43 -3.24 -11.39 -7.30
CA ARG A 43 -4.64 -11.68 -6.91
C ARG A 43 -5.49 -10.43 -6.85
N ASP A 44 -4.95 -9.37 -6.27
CA ASP A 44 -5.77 -8.23 -5.84
C ASP A 44 -5.46 -6.93 -6.60
N LEU A 45 -4.30 -6.81 -7.26
CA LEU A 45 -3.87 -5.54 -7.88
C LEU A 45 -2.96 -5.73 -9.09
N ASP A 46 -3.28 -5.13 -10.23
CA ASP A 46 -2.26 -4.87 -11.25
C ASP A 46 -1.22 -3.90 -10.66
N LEU A 47 -0.03 -4.38 -10.29
CA LEU A 47 0.99 -3.55 -9.66
C LEU A 47 1.54 -2.46 -10.58
N LYS A 48 1.41 -2.61 -11.91
CA LYS A 48 2.01 -1.68 -12.87
C LYS A 48 1.48 -0.26 -12.72
N GLN A 49 0.20 -0.10 -12.38
CA GLN A 49 -0.41 1.22 -12.11
C GLN A 49 0.14 1.90 -10.84
N TYR A 50 0.71 1.14 -9.89
CA TYR A 50 1.29 1.70 -8.66
C TYR A 50 2.78 1.99 -8.78
N LEU A 51 3.48 1.34 -9.71
CA LEU A 51 4.92 1.55 -9.94
C LEU A 51 5.21 2.78 -10.82
N ASN A 52 4.30 3.17 -11.71
CA ASN A 52 4.51 4.28 -12.66
C ASN A 52 4.30 5.69 -12.08
N LYS A 53 4.11 5.82 -10.75
CA LYS A 53 3.92 7.11 -10.06
C LYS A 53 5.03 7.44 -9.05
N ALA A 54 6.15 6.72 -9.08
CA ALA A 54 7.31 6.97 -8.22
C ALA A 54 8.32 7.91 -8.90
#